data_AF-A0A0F3MT46-F1
#
_entry.id   AF-A0A0F3MT46-F1
#
_cell.length_a   1.000
_cell.length_b   1.000
_cell.length_c   1.000
_cell.angle_alpha   90.00
_cell.angle_beta   90.00
_cell.angle_gamma   90.00
#
_symmetry.space_group_name_H-M   'P 1'
#
loop_
_entity.id
_entity.type
_entity.pdbx_description
1 polymer ?
#
loop_
_entity_poly.entity_id
_entity_poly.type
_entity_poly.pdbx_seq_one_letter_code
_entity_poly.pdbx_strand_id
1 'polypeptide(L)'
;MNQFEAYSLLFVDSFVSNLVIGFQNELIFHSMKMFGGYNSLIMLLVAICASLSGNAVNYIFGRIVLNIFYASKNEQNILRHKNLTKLYYKYEIFIIFLMAFPFWGCFISLFSGFFKTKFLKFLGIGCLAKACYYALTLYIL
;
A
#
# COMPACT_ATOMS: atom_id res chain seq x y z
N MET A 1 27.91 9.71 -1.88
CA MET A 1 26.50 10.14 -1.83
C MET A 1 26.27 10.92 -0.56
N ASN A 2 25.62 12.07 -0.66
CA ASN A 2 25.14 12.76 0.53
C ASN A 2 24.05 11.90 1.20
N GLN A 3 23.98 11.92 2.54
CA GLN A 3 22.96 11.14 3.27
C GLN A 3 21.54 11.48 2.78
N PHE A 4 21.30 12.75 2.44
CA PHE A 4 20.03 13.21 1.88
C PHE A 4 19.67 12.57 0.53
N GLU A 5 20.63 12.41 -0.38
CA GLU A 5 20.41 11.76 -1.68
C GLU A 5 20.05 10.29 -1.48
N ALA A 6 20.72 9.63 -0.53
CA ALA A 6 20.50 8.24 -0.21
C ALA A 6 19.05 8.02 0.29
N TYR A 7 18.58 8.84 1.24
CA TYR A 7 17.20 8.75 1.73
C TYR A 7 16.15 9.16 0.68
N SER A 8 16.48 10.09 -0.22
CA SER A 8 15.59 10.48 -1.31
C SER A 8 15.42 9.34 -2.32
N LEU A 9 16.52 8.66 -2.68
CA LEU A 9 16.47 7.47 -3.52
C LEU A 9 15.68 6.34 -2.86
N LEU A 10 15.89 6.12 -1.55
CA LEU A 10 15.11 5.16 -0.77
C LEU A 10 13.62 5.47 -0.84
N PHE A 11 13.24 6.75 -0.67
CA PHE A 11 11.85 7.17 -0.76
C PHE A 11 11.25 6.86 -2.13
N VAL A 12 11.95 7.24 -3.21
CA VAL A 12 11.46 7.04 -4.58
C VAL A 12 11.35 5.55 -4.91
N ASP A 13 12.35 4.75 -4.57
CA ASP A 13 12.36 3.30 -4.80
C ASP A 13 11.24 2.61 -4.02
N SER A 14 11.10 2.88 -2.73
CA SER A 14 10.01 2.35 -1.92
C SER A 14 8.65 2.84 -2.41
N PHE A 15 8.53 4.09 -2.85
CA PHE A 15 7.27 4.63 -3.37
C PHE A 15 6.84 3.91 -4.65
N VAL A 16 7.74 3.81 -5.63
CA VAL A 16 7.48 3.15 -6.93
C VAL A 16 7.23 1.66 -6.74
N SER A 17 8.00 1.00 -5.88
CA SER A 17 7.83 -0.42 -5.53
C SER A 17 6.45 -0.73 -4.95
N ASN A 18 5.87 0.19 -4.17
CA ASN A 18 4.55 0.01 -3.55
C ASN A 18 3.40 0.50 -4.46
N LEU A 19 3.65 0.91 -5.71
CA LEU A 19 2.58 1.13 -6.68
C LEU A 19 2.09 -0.21 -7.24
N VAL A 20 0.82 -0.30 -7.64
CA VAL A 20 0.26 -1.52 -8.28
C VAL A 20 1.01 -1.91 -9.56
N ILE A 21 1.69 -0.96 -10.19
CA ILE A 21 2.49 -1.16 -11.41
C ILE A 21 3.92 -1.63 -11.08
N GLY A 22 4.39 -1.37 -9.85
CA GLY A 22 5.70 -1.79 -9.36
C GLY A 22 5.67 -3.26 -8.92
N PHE A 23 6.41 -4.12 -9.62
CA PHE A 23 6.60 -5.52 -9.24
C PHE A 23 7.90 -5.76 -8.46
N GLN A 24 8.67 -4.70 -8.18
CA GLN A 24 9.97 -4.78 -7.54
C GLN A 24 9.82 -4.63 -6.02
N ASN A 25 10.51 -5.50 -5.26
CA ASN A 25 10.56 -5.43 -3.81
C ASN A 25 11.75 -4.56 -3.37
N GLU A 26 11.48 -3.30 -3.00
CA GLU A 26 12.30 -2.39 -2.16
C GLU A 26 13.82 -2.68 -2.17
N LEU A 27 14.44 -2.61 -3.36
CA LEU A 27 15.83 -2.98 -3.59
C LEU A 27 16.79 -2.10 -2.80
N ILE A 28 16.50 -0.79 -2.72
CA ILE A 28 17.38 0.17 -2.06
C ILE A 28 17.34 -0.01 -0.54
N PHE A 29 16.20 -0.39 0.03
CA PHE A 29 16.08 -0.66 1.46
C PHE A 29 16.97 -1.84 1.89
N HIS A 30 16.94 -2.93 1.11
CA HIS A 30 17.78 -4.10 1.37
C HIS A 30 19.27 -3.81 1.18
N SER A 31 19.60 -3.03 0.15
CA SER A 31 20.96 -2.56 -0.12
C SER A 31 21.50 -1.77 1.07
N MET A 32 20.75 -0.77 1.54
CA MET A 32 21.16 0.06 2.67
C MET A 32 21.29 -0.73 3.98
N LYS A 33 20.43 -1.74 4.22
CA LYS A 33 20.56 -2.64 5.37
C LYS A 33 21.86 -3.43 5.33
N MET A 34 22.28 -3.91 4.14
CA MET A 34 23.51 -4.69 3.96
C MET A 34 24.80 -3.85 4.05
N PHE A 35 24.80 -2.64 3.49
CA PHE A 35 26.00 -1.79 3.48
C PHE A 35 26.26 -1.09 4.82
N GLY A 36 25.27 -0.99 5.71
CA GLY A 36 25.42 -0.34 7.01
C GLY A 36 25.69 1.17 6.94
N GLY A 37 25.89 1.81 8.08
CA GLY A 37 26.25 3.24 8.17
C GLY A 37 25.10 4.25 8.10
N TYR A 38 23.85 3.78 8.00
CA TYR A 38 22.64 4.60 8.04
C TYR A 38 21.83 4.33 9.33
N ASN A 39 21.04 5.30 9.77
CA ASN A 39 20.19 5.13 10.94
C ASN A 39 18.93 4.34 10.56
N SER A 40 18.82 3.12 11.08
CA SER A 40 17.71 2.20 10.79
C SER A 40 16.33 2.80 11.07
N LEU A 41 16.20 3.66 12.09
CA LEU A 41 14.93 4.31 12.42
C LEU A 41 14.50 5.31 11.34
N ILE A 42 15.46 6.09 10.81
CA ILE A 42 15.20 7.07 9.75
C ILE A 42 14.84 6.33 8.46
N MET A 43 15.55 5.26 8.13
CA MET A 43 15.23 4.42 6.98
C MET A 43 13.81 3.85 7.04
N LEU A 44 13.40 3.32 8.20
CA LEU A 44 12.06 2.79 8.42
C LEU A 44 10.99 3.87 8.26
N LEU A 45 11.18 5.04 8.86
CA LEU A 45 10.23 6.15 8.75
C LEU A 45 10.06 6.59 7.29
N VAL A 46 11.16 6.72 6.54
CA VAL A 46 11.13 7.10 5.12
C VAL A 46 10.42 6.03 4.28
N ALA A 47 10.74 4.74 4.49
CA ALA A 47 10.12 3.63 3.77
C ALA A 47 8.61 3.49 4.10
N ILE A 48 8.22 3.69 5.37
CA ILE A 48 6.82 3.69 5.79
C ILE A 48 6.08 4.84 5.10
N CYS A 49 6.62 6.06 5.15
CA CYS A 49 6.03 7.22 4.48
C CYS A 49 5.88 7.01 2.97
N ALA A 50 6.93 6.52 2.31
CA ALA A 50 6.90 6.21 0.88
C ALA A 50 5.82 5.16 0.55
N SER A 51 5.72 4.09 1.35
CA SER A 51 4.72 3.06 1.16
C SER A 51 3.29 3.56 1.39
N LEU A 52 3.07 4.43 2.39
CA LEU A 52 1.78 5.07 2.64
C LEU A 52 1.36 5.96 1.46
N SER A 53 2.31 6.73 0.90
CA SER A 53 2.07 7.54 -0.29
C SER A 53 1.74 6.68 -1.51
N GLY A 54 2.49 5.61 -1.80
CA GLY A 54 2.22 4.70 -2.92
C GLY A 54 0.84 4.03 -2.78
N ASN A 55 0.51 3.60 -1.56
CA ASN A 55 -0.79 3.05 -1.25
C ASN A 55 -1.92 4.07 -1.40
N ALA A 56 -1.72 5.32 -1.00
CA ALA A 56 -2.72 6.37 -1.21
C ALA A 56 -2.99 6.59 -2.71
N VAL A 57 -1.96 6.54 -3.56
CA VAL A 57 -2.11 6.61 -5.02
C VAL A 57 -2.90 5.42 -5.56
N ASN A 58 -2.59 4.19 -5.12
CA ASN A 58 -3.35 2.99 -5.51
C ASN A 58 -4.83 3.08 -5.11
N TYR A 59 -5.12 3.61 -3.92
CA TYR A 59 -6.48 3.85 -3.46
C TYR A 59 -7.22 4.87 -4.36
N ILE A 60 -6.52 5.93 -4.80
CA ILE A 60 -7.09 6.90 -5.75
C ILE A 60 -7.36 6.24 -7.10
N PHE A 61 -6.46 5.41 -7.61
CA PHE A 61 -6.72 4.64 -8.83
C PHE A 61 -7.95 3.75 -8.72
N GLY A 62 -8.14 3.05 -7.59
CA GLY A 62 -9.35 2.28 -7.34
C GLY A 62 -10.63 3.12 -7.42
N ARG A 63 -10.59 4.35 -6.90
CA ARG A 63 -11.71 5.32 -6.98
C ARG A 63 -11.99 5.78 -8.41
N ILE A 64 -10.96 5.99 -9.21
CA ILE A 64 -11.10 6.39 -10.62
C ILE A 64 -11.72 5.24 -11.42
N VAL A 65 -11.24 4.02 -11.24
CA VAL A 65 -11.79 2.82 -11.87
C VAL A 65 -13.26 2.64 -11.51
N LEU A 66 -13.62 2.86 -10.24
CA LEU A 66 -15.02 2.84 -9.80
C LEU A 66 -15.86 3.87 -10.57
N ASN A 67 -15.36 5.10 -10.73
CA ASN A 67 -16.09 6.16 -11.42
C ASN A 67 -16.34 5.82 -12.91
N ILE A 68 -15.33 5.25 -13.57
CA ILE A 68 -15.44 4.75 -14.96
C ILE A 68 -16.43 3.59 -15.04
N PHE A 69 -16.37 2.66 -14.07
CA PHE A 69 -17.30 1.53 -14.00
C PHE A 69 -18.76 1.98 -13.86
N TYR A 70 -19.03 2.97 -13.01
CA TYR A 70 -20.38 3.56 -12.87
C TYR A 70 -20.81 4.36 -14.11
N ALA A 71 -19.87 5.00 -14.82
CA ALA A 71 -20.15 5.73 -16.06
C ALA A 71 -20.68 4.83 -17.19
N SER A 72 -20.37 3.52 -17.16
CA SER A 72 -20.90 2.53 -18.11
C SER A 72 -22.44 2.36 -18.03
N LYS A 73 -23.10 2.83 -16.95
CA LYS A 73 -24.57 2.77 -16.73
C LYS A 73 -25.22 1.38 -16.88
N ASN A 74 -24.43 0.30 -16.87
CA ASN A 74 -24.97 -1.06 -16.92
C ASN A 74 -25.56 -1.45 -15.54
N GLU A 75 -26.89 -1.49 -15.45
CA GLU A 75 -27.61 -1.75 -14.19
C GLU A 75 -27.26 -3.09 -13.54
N GLN A 76 -27.04 -4.15 -14.34
CA GLN A 76 -26.64 -5.47 -13.82
C GLN A 76 -25.28 -5.42 -13.13
N ASN A 77 -24.34 -4.67 -13.70
CA ASN A 77 -23.01 -4.48 -13.15
C ASN A 77 -23.06 -3.65 -11.85
N ILE A 78 -23.92 -2.63 -11.78
CA ILE A 78 -24.13 -1.82 -10.58
C ILE A 78 -24.73 -2.65 -9.44
N LEU A 79 -25.71 -3.52 -9.73
CA LEU A 79 -26.30 -4.43 -8.75
C LEU A 79 -25.29 -5.45 -8.23
N ARG A 80 -24.49 -6.06 -9.13
CA ARG A 80 -23.38 -6.95 -8.76
C ARG A 80 -22.36 -6.25 -7.88
N HIS A 81 -21.97 -5.02 -8.24
CA HIS A 81 -21.06 -4.22 -7.44
C HIS A 81 -21.59 -3.95 -6.03
N LYS A 82 -22.88 -3.59 -5.89
CA LYS A 82 -23.51 -3.39 -4.56
C LYS A 82 -23.46 -4.65 -3.69
N ASN A 83 -23.73 -5.82 -4.26
CA ASN A 83 -23.67 -7.09 -3.52
C ASN A 83 -22.24 -7.43 -3.09
N LEU A 84 -21.27 -7.27 -3.99
CA LEU A 84 -19.85 -7.47 -3.67
C LEU A 84 -19.36 -6.48 -2.61
N THR A 85 -19.82 -5.23 -2.68
CA THR A 85 -19.50 -4.18 -1.71
C THR A 85 -20.01 -4.55 -0.31
N LYS A 86 -21.22 -5.10 -0.18
CA LYS A 86 -21.74 -5.60 1.11
C LYS A 86 -20.87 -6.71 1.68
N LEU A 87 -20.45 -7.67 0.84
CA LEU A 87 -19.54 -8.74 1.27
C LEU A 87 -18.17 -8.18 1.68
N TYR A 88 -17.63 -7.24 0.92
CA TYR A 88 -16.38 -6.56 1.23
C TYR A 88 -16.46 -5.87 2.60
N TYR A 89 -17.50 -5.05 2.85
CA TYR A 89 -17.66 -4.35 4.13
C TYR A 89 -17.78 -5.31 5.32
N LYS A 90 -18.33 -6.51 5.13
CA LYS A 90 -18.38 -7.54 6.17
C LYS A 90 -17.00 -8.03 6.58
N TYR A 91 -16.05 -8.10 5.64
CA TYR A 91 -14.69 -8.61 5.86
C TYR A 91 -13.60 -7.54 5.73
N GLU A 92 -13.96 -6.26 5.69
CA GLU A 92 -13.05 -5.17 5.31
C GLU A 92 -11.80 -5.12 6.19
N ILE A 93 -11.93 -5.40 7.49
CA ILE A 93 -10.80 -5.37 8.43
C ILE A 93 -9.79 -6.48 8.10
N PHE A 94 -10.28 -7.69 7.85
CA PHE A 94 -9.43 -8.83 7.47
C PHE A 94 -8.77 -8.61 6.11
N ILE A 95 -9.51 -8.09 5.15
CA ILE A 95 -8.99 -7.80 3.80
C ILE A 95 -7.90 -6.73 3.88
N ILE A 96 -8.11 -5.64 4.63
CA ILE A 96 -7.10 -4.59 4.81
C ILE A 96 -5.91 -5.11 5.63
N PHE A 97 -6.11 -5.99 6.60
CA PHE A 97 -4.99 -6.58 7.35
C PHE A 97 -4.09 -7.45 6.47
N LEU A 98 -4.67 -8.09 5.43
CA LEU A 98 -3.93 -8.86 4.44
C LEU A 98 -2.94 -8.01 3.64
N MET A 99 -3.03 -6.68 3.74
CA MET A 99 -2.09 -5.71 3.18
C MET A 99 -0.69 -5.79 3.80
N ALA A 100 -0.55 -6.45 4.95
CA ALA A 100 0.76 -6.79 5.52
C ALA A 100 1.60 -7.67 4.57
N PHE A 101 0.97 -8.40 3.64
CA PHE A 101 1.70 -9.19 2.66
C PHE A 101 2.29 -8.31 1.54
N PRO A 102 3.59 -8.44 1.23
CA PRO A 102 4.28 -7.55 0.31
C PRO A 102 3.71 -7.61 -1.12
N PHE A 103 3.30 -8.78 -1.60
CA PHE A 103 2.78 -8.95 -2.96
C PHE A 103 1.32 -8.49 -3.11
N TRP A 104 0.49 -8.72 -2.08
CA TRP A 104 -0.96 -8.45 -2.15
C TRP A 104 -1.34 -7.05 -1.70
N GLY A 105 -0.48 -6.36 -0.95
CA GLY A 105 -0.79 -5.05 -0.36
C GLY A 105 -1.19 -3.98 -1.38
N CYS A 106 -0.51 -3.93 -2.53
CA CYS A 106 -0.83 -2.96 -3.59
C CYS A 106 -2.25 -3.19 -4.15
N PHE A 107 -2.62 -4.45 -4.42
CA PHE A 107 -3.95 -4.81 -4.91
C PHE A 107 -5.04 -4.51 -3.88
N ILE A 108 -4.78 -4.79 -2.61
CA ILE A 108 -5.72 -4.52 -1.51
C ILE A 108 -5.99 -3.02 -1.38
N SER A 109 -4.96 -2.18 -1.56
CA SER A 109 -5.14 -0.72 -1.59
C SER A 109 -6.06 -0.29 -2.74
N LEU A 110 -5.83 -0.83 -3.94
CA LEU A 110 -6.67 -0.55 -5.11
C LEU A 110 -8.11 -1.02 -4.89
N PHE A 111 -8.32 -2.23 -4.38
CA PHE A 111 -9.66 -2.73 -4.03
C PHE A 111 -10.34 -1.89 -2.96
N SER A 112 -9.60 -1.45 -1.94
CA SER A 112 -10.12 -0.54 -0.90
C SER A 112 -10.65 0.76 -1.52
N GLY A 113 -9.91 1.31 -2.49
CA GLY A 113 -10.35 2.45 -3.29
C GLY A 113 -11.61 2.17 -4.11
N PHE A 114 -11.64 1.02 -4.77
CA PHE A 114 -12.77 0.58 -5.59
C PHE A 114 -14.06 0.37 -4.78
N PHE A 115 -13.98 -0.23 -3.61
CA PHE A 115 -15.12 -0.38 -2.68
C PHE A 115 -15.43 0.86 -1.85
N LYS A 116 -14.66 1.95 -2.06
CA LYS A 116 -14.89 3.28 -1.46
C LYS A 116 -14.82 3.27 0.06
N THR A 117 -13.88 2.51 0.64
CA THR A 117 -13.65 2.48 2.09
C THR A 117 -13.27 3.86 2.63
N LYS A 118 -13.45 4.10 3.94
CA LYS A 118 -13.03 5.37 4.53
C LYS A 118 -11.50 5.48 4.49
N PHE A 119 -10.97 6.51 3.85
CA PHE A 119 -9.51 6.72 3.69
C PHE A 119 -8.76 6.70 5.02
N LEU A 120 -9.31 7.30 6.09
CA LEU A 120 -8.70 7.25 7.42
C LEU A 120 -8.65 5.83 8.00
N LYS A 121 -9.70 5.03 7.78
CA LYS A 121 -9.73 3.63 8.26
C LYS A 121 -8.72 2.78 7.50
N PHE A 122 -8.64 2.97 6.18
CA PHE A 122 -7.64 2.34 5.33
C PHE A 122 -6.21 2.70 5.77
N LEU A 123 -5.90 3.99 5.95
CA LEU A 123 -4.59 4.45 6.42
C LEU A 123 -4.24 3.89 7.80
N GLY A 124 -5.18 3.94 8.75
CA GLY A 124 -4.94 3.45 10.11
C GLY A 124 -4.60 1.96 10.14
N ILE A 125 -5.44 1.12 9.53
CA ILE A 125 -5.23 -0.34 9.51
C ILE A 125 -4.04 -0.70 8.62
N GLY A 126 -3.86 -0.04 7.47
CA GLY A 126 -2.73 -0.26 6.56
C GLY A 126 -1.39 0.12 7.18
N CYS A 127 -1.34 1.21 7.96
CA CYS A 127 -0.16 1.59 8.72
C CYS A 127 0.18 0.54 9.79
N LEU A 128 -0.82 0.07 10.55
CA LEU A 128 -0.66 -1.03 11.51
C LEU A 128 -0.14 -2.31 10.84
N ALA A 129 -0.67 -2.66 9.66
CA ALA A 129 -0.27 -3.83 8.90
C ALA A 129 1.19 -3.73 8.41
N LYS A 130 1.59 -2.61 7.80
CA LYS A 130 2.98 -2.35 7.37
C LYS A 130 3.94 -2.26 8.55
N ALA A 131 3.54 -1.64 9.66
CA ALA A 131 4.34 -1.59 10.88
C ALA A 131 4.59 -2.99 11.44
N CYS A 132 3.56 -3.84 11.45
CA CYS A 132 3.68 -5.24 11.86
C CYS A 132 4.62 -6.02 10.91
N TYR A 133 4.51 -5.81 9.59
CA TYR A 133 5.42 -6.40 8.60
C TYR A 133 6.88 -5.99 8.83
N TYR A 134 7.15 -4.68 8.94
CA TYR A 134 8.52 -4.20 9.16
C TYR A 134 9.09 -4.69 10.49
N ALA A 135 8.28 -4.72 11.56
CA ALA A 135 8.69 -5.25 12.86
C ALA A 135 9.05 -6.74 12.78
N LEU A 136 8.26 -7.55 12.07
CA LEU A 136 8.55 -8.97 11.84
C LEU A 136 9.84 -9.14 11.02
N THR A 137 10.04 -8.35 9.96
CA THR A 137 11.27 -8.41 9.14
C THR A 137 12.53 -7.98 9.88
N LEU A 138 12.41 -7.20 10.96
CA LEU A 138 13.54 -6.85 11.84
C LEU A 138 13.82 -7.93 12.88
N TYR A 139 12.80 -8.59 13.40
CA TYR A 139 12.96 -9.62 14.44
C TYR A 139 13.37 -10.99 13.90
N ILE A 140 13.01 -11.31 12.66
CA ILE A 140 13.28 -12.62 12.05
C ILE A 140 14.64 -12.64 11.32
N LEU A 141 15.31 -11.49 11.14
CA LEU A 141 16.48 -11.37 10.25
C LEU A 141 17.59 -10.43 10.76
#